data_AF-A0A6L4Z4N0-F1
#
_entry.id   AF-A0A6L4Z4N0-F1
#
_cell.length_a   1.000
_cell.length_b   1.000
_cell.length_c   1.000
_cell.angle_alpha   90.00
_cell.angle_beta   90.00
_cell.angle_gamma   90.00
#
_symmetry.space_group_name_H-M   'P 1'
#
loop_
_entity.id
_entity.type
_entity.pdbx_description
1 polymer ?
#
loop_
_entity_poly.entity_id
_entity_poly.type
_entity_poly.pdbx_seq_one_letter_code
_entity_poly.pdbx_strand_id
1 'polypeptide(L)'
;MIKRSSMNIFATILLVALLASYYMFTERKTSSILENQALKTLDSSLAKQNQAKFLQTYEKTPLNFEENTGQTDSQVKYLSRGNGYNLFLTANKATLSLKKTKKRLLNKEENNAIMAVEMAILGAKPNANVVGEEEAPGKSSYFIGNDPSKWKTSVANYTKVRYQGI
;
A
#
# COMPACT_ATOMS: atom_id res chain seq x y z
N MET A 1 -39.74 -46.22 -52.48
CA MET A 1 -40.50 -45.24 -51.67
C MET A 1 -39.96 -45.21 -50.23
N ILE A 2 -38.76 -44.66 -49.96
CA ILE A 2 -38.17 -44.61 -48.59
C ILE A 2 -37.45 -43.28 -48.27
N LYS A 3 -37.31 -42.33 -49.21
CA LYS A 3 -36.38 -41.18 -49.06
C LYS A 3 -36.90 -39.95 -48.28
N ARG A 4 -38.17 -39.90 -47.88
CA ARG A 4 -38.77 -38.73 -47.19
C ARG A 4 -38.74 -38.82 -45.65
N SER A 5 -38.71 -40.03 -45.07
CA SER A 5 -38.74 -40.21 -43.61
C SER A 5 -37.38 -39.93 -42.94
N SER A 6 -36.27 -40.29 -43.58
CA SER A 6 -34.92 -40.06 -43.05
C SER A 6 -34.54 -38.58 -42.96
N MET A 7 -35.07 -37.74 -43.86
CA MET A 7 -34.74 -36.31 -43.90
C MET A 7 -35.34 -35.51 -42.72
N ASN A 8 -36.46 -35.97 -42.16
CA ASN A 8 -37.08 -35.33 -40.99
C ASN A 8 -36.32 -35.63 -39.69
N ILE A 9 -35.66 -36.78 -39.58
CA ILE A 9 -34.89 -37.17 -38.39
C ILE A 9 -33.58 -36.35 -38.28
N PHE A 10 -32.91 -36.08 -39.41
CA PHE A 10 -31.72 -35.23 -39.40
C PHE A 10 -32.03 -33.77 -39.03
N ALA A 11 -33.17 -33.25 -39.48
CA ALA A 11 -33.60 -31.89 -39.17
C ALA A 11 -33.89 -31.67 -37.67
N THR A 12 -34.47 -32.66 -36.98
CA THR A 12 -34.77 -32.56 -35.54
C THR A 12 -33.51 -32.67 -34.68
N ILE A 13 -32.56 -33.55 -35.03
CA ILE A 13 -31.27 -33.67 -34.33
C ILE A 13 -30.49 -32.34 -34.43
N LEU A 14 -30.47 -31.72 -35.62
CA LEU A 14 -29.79 -30.44 -35.82
C LEU A 14 -30.42 -29.32 -34.97
N LEU A 15 -31.75 -29.26 -34.88
CA LEU A 15 -32.46 -28.26 -34.08
C LEU A 15 -32.16 -28.42 -32.59
N VAL A 16 -32.17 -29.65 -32.07
CA VAL A 16 -31.83 -29.94 -30.67
C VAL A 16 -30.38 -29.57 -30.37
N ALA A 17 -29.45 -29.87 -31.29
CA ALA A 17 -28.04 -29.49 -31.14
C ALA A 17 -27.84 -27.97 -31.12
N LEU A 18 -28.58 -27.20 -31.93
CA LEU A 18 -28.54 -25.74 -31.94
C LEU A 18 -29.12 -25.14 -30.66
N LEU A 19 -30.24 -25.67 -30.16
CA LEU A 19 -30.83 -25.24 -28.89
C LEU A 19 -29.91 -25.55 -27.70
N ALA A 20 -29.31 -26.73 -27.67
CA ALA A 20 -28.33 -27.11 -26.64
C ALA A 20 -27.08 -26.21 -26.69
N SER A 21 -26.59 -25.90 -27.90
CA SER A 21 -25.45 -25.00 -28.10
C SER A 21 -25.77 -23.56 -27.66
N TYR A 22 -26.98 -23.08 -27.95
CA TYR A 22 -27.47 -21.78 -27.51
C TYR A 22 -27.56 -21.72 -25.98
N TYR A 23 -28.13 -22.75 -25.34
CA TYR A 23 -28.24 -22.83 -23.89
C TYR A 23 -26.86 -22.88 -23.21
N MET A 24 -25.94 -23.74 -23.70
CA MET A 24 -24.54 -23.81 -23.24
C MET A 24 -23.78 -22.49 -23.41
N PHE A 25 -24.04 -21.76 -24.50
CA PHE A 25 -23.42 -20.45 -24.75
C PHE A 25 -23.94 -19.39 -23.77
N THR A 26 -25.23 -19.42 -23.43
CA THR A 26 -25.81 -18.51 -22.42
C THR A 26 -25.28 -18.80 -21.01
N GLU A 27 -25.16 -20.05 -20.60
CA GLU A 27 -24.58 -20.42 -19.29
C GLU A 27 -23.12 -19.98 -19.17
N ARG A 28 -22.30 -20.19 -20.21
CA ARG A 28 -20.91 -19.72 -20.22
C ARG A 28 -20.80 -18.21 -20.06
N LYS A 29 -21.64 -17.43 -20.75
CA LYS A 29 -21.64 -15.96 -20.62
C LYS A 29 -22.02 -15.52 -19.22
N THR A 30 -23.08 -16.07 -18.64
CA THR A 30 -23.54 -15.71 -17.30
C THR A 30 -22.51 -16.05 -16.24
N SER A 31 -21.89 -17.23 -16.30
CA SER A 31 -20.82 -17.63 -15.38
C SER A 31 -19.63 -16.66 -15.44
N SER A 32 -19.22 -16.23 -16.64
CA SER A 32 -18.13 -15.26 -16.79
C SER A 32 -18.46 -13.88 -16.21
N ILE A 33 -19.71 -13.42 -16.28
CA ILE A 33 -20.13 -12.13 -15.70
C ILE A 33 -20.14 -12.21 -14.17
N LEU A 34 -20.67 -13.29 -13.61
CA LEU A 34 -20.73 -13.51 -12.17
C LEU A 34 -19.33 -13.66 -11.55
N GLU A 35 -18.41 -14.35 -12.22
CA GLU A 35 -17.02 -14.48 -11.79
C GLU A 35 -16.30 -13.12 -11.77
N ASN A 36 -16.43 -12.33 -12.83
CA ASN A 36 -15.83 -10.99 -12.88
C ASN A 36 -16.40 -10.03 -11.82
N GLN A 37 -17.71 -10.12 -11.54
CA GLN A 37 -18.33 -9.35 -10.47
C GLN A 37 -17.84 -9.81 -9.09
N ALA A 38 -17.75 -11.12 -8.86
CA ALA A 38 -17.24 -11.69 -7.61
C ALA A 38 -15.78 -11.25 -7.35
N LEU A 39 -14.90 -11.32 -8.35
CA LEU A 39 -13.52 -10.86 -8.26
C LEU A 39 -13.42 -9.37 -7.91
N LYS A 40 -14.23 -8.52 -8.56
CA LYS A 40 -14.28 -7.08 -8.26
C LYS A 40 -14.79 -6.78 -6.84
N THR A 41 -15.77 -7.55 -6.35
CA THR A 41 -16.24 -7.43 -4.96
C THR A 41 -15.19 -7.91 -3.94
N LEU A 42 -14.40 -8.93 -4.30
CA LEU A 42 -13.31 -9.41 -3.46
C LEU A 42 -12.21 -8.35 -3.34
N ASP A 43 -11.77 -7.78 -4.45
CA ASP A 43 -10.73 -6.74 -4.48
C ASP A 43 -11.13 -5.49 -3.68
N SER A 44 -12.37 -5.04 -3.85
CA SER A 44 -12.90 -3.88 -3.11
C SER A 44 -13.09 -4.17 -1.62
N SER A 45 -13.54 -5.37 -1.24
CA SER A 45 -13.62 -5.76 0.16
C SER A 45 -12.25 -5.85 0.83
N LEU A 46 -11.25 -6.40 0.13
CA LEU A 46 -9.88 -6.49 0.61
C LEU A 46 -9.24 -5.11 0.76
N ALA A 47 -9.44 -4.21 -0.20
CA ALA A 47 -8.99 -2.83 -0.11
C ALA A 47 -9.63 -2.11 1.10
N LYS A 48 -10.94 -2.28 1.31
CA LYS A 48 -11.66 -1.70 2.45
C LYS A 48 -11.17 -2.25 3.79
N GLN A 49 -10.91 -3.56 3.87
CA GLN A 49 -10.35 -4.19 5.07
C GLN A 49 -8.92 -3.70 5.35
N ASN A 50 -8.10 -3.56 4.32
CA ASN A 50 -6.74 -3.02 4.45
C ASN A 50 -6.77 -1.55 4.90
N GLN A 51 -7.69 -0.75 4.37
CA GLN A 51 -7.89 0.63 4.79
C GLN A 51 -8.33 0.73 6.25
N ALA A 52 -9.33 -0.07 6.67
CA ALA A 52 -9.79 -0.10 8.05
C ALA A 52 -8.68 -0.53 9.02
N LYS A 53 -7.88 -1.53 8.65
CA LYS A 53 -6.73 -1.98 9.44
C LYS A 53 -5.63 -0.91 9.51
N PHE A 54 -5.40 -0.17 8.42
CA PHE A 54 -4.46 0.94 8.39
C PHE A 54 -4.87 2.06 9.35
N LEU A 55 -6.14 2.50 9.30
CA LEU A 55 -6.68 3.51 10.20
C LEU A 55 -6.59 3.07 11.67
N GLN A 56 -6.99 1.83 11.97
CA GLN A 56 -6.90 1.29 13.33
C GLN A 56 -5.44 1.20 13.84
N THR A 57 -4.48 0.96 12.95
CA THR A 57 -3.06 0.92 13.31
C THR A 57 -2.52 2.33 13.57
N TYR A 58 -2.94 3.31 12.77
CA TYR A 58 -2.59 4.71 12.92
C TYR A 58 -3.13 5.31 14.23
N GLU A 59 -4.37 4.96 14.60
CA GLU A 59 -4.96 5.34 15.91
C GLU A 59 -4.19 4.78 17.11
N LYS A 60 -3.56 3.61 16.96
CA LYS A 60 -2.83 2.91 18.03
C LYS A 60 -1.33 3.20 18.06
N THR A 61 -0.79 3.80 17.00
CA THR A 61 0.63 4.10 16.87
C THR A 61 0.79 5.54 16.40
N PRO A 62 0.76 6.52 17.32
CA PRO A 62 0.97 7.91 16.94
C PRO A 62 2.35 8.04 16.27
N LEU A 63 2.37 8.69 15.10
CA LEU A 63 3.62 9.06 14.46
C LEU A 63 4.28 10.15 15.31
N ASN A 64 5.51 9.89 15.74
CA ASN A 64 6.36 10.89 16.36
C ASN A 64 7.39 11.33 15.32
N PHE A 65 7.53 12.63 15.15
CA PHE A 65 8.49 13.25 14.25
C PHE A 65 9.66 13.80 15.04
N GLU A 66 10.87 13.54 14.59
CA GLU A 66 12.09 14.04 15.19
C GLU A 66 12.73 15.03 14.23
N GLU A 67 13.28 16.12 14.76
CA GLU A 67 14.05 17.06 13.95
C GLU A 67 15.37 16.44 13.50
N ASN A 68 15.72 16.62 12.23
CA ASN A 68 17.03 16.23 11.74
C ASN A 68 18.10 17.25 12.16
N THR A 69 18.83 16.93 13.22
CA THR A 69 19.99 17.68 13.74
C THR A 69 21.33 17.05 13.31
N GLY A 70 21.30 16.23 12.25
CA GLY A 70 22.47 15.55 11.69
C GLY A 70 22.50 14.03 11.88
N GLN A 71 21.36 13.41 12.21
CA GLN A 71 21.26 11.96 12.42
C GLN A 71 21.08 11.19 11.09
N THR A 72 20.74 11.89 10.01
CA THR A 72 20.55 11.36 8.66
C THR A 72 20.94 12.41 7.62
N ASP A 73 20.75 12.09 6.33
CA ASP A 73 21.00 13.01 5.22
C ASP A 73 20.43 14.42 5.45
N SER A 74 21.23 15.45 5.15
CA SER A 74 20.93 16.87 5.38
C SER A 74 19.68 17.41 4.66
N GLN A 75 19.20 16.74 3.62
CA GLN A 75 17.98 17.12 2.91
C GLN A 75 16.72 16.85 3.73
N VAL A 76 16.78 15.90 4.67
CA VAL A 76 15.69 15.57 5.58
C VAL A 76 15.57 16.69 6.62
N LYS A 77 14.34 17.19 6.83
CA LYS A 77 14.01 18.17 7.86
C LYS A 77 13.46 17.48 9.11
N TYR A 78 12.53 16.57 8.91
CA TYR A 78 11.94 15.76 9.96
C TYR A 78 11.89 14.31 9.54
N LEU A 79 11.91 13.41 10.51
CA LEU A 79 11.79 11.99 10.27
C LEU A 79 10.91 11.33 11.32
N SER A 80 10.23 10.26 10.94
CA SER A 80 9.52 9.39 11.87
C SER A 80 10.04 7.97 11.71
N ARG A 81 10.26 7.29 12.82
CA ARG A 81 10.77 5.92 12.84
C ARG A 81 9.88 5.09 13.75
N GLY A 82 9.63 3.86 13.33
CA GLY A 82 8.90 2.91 14.15
C GLY A 82 9.20 1.48 13.76
N ASN A 83 8.59 0.55 14.48
CA ASN A 83 8.76 -0.86 14.16
C ASN A 83 8.20 -1.14 12.76
N GLY A 84 9.07 -1.45 11.81
CA GLY A 84 8.70 -1.80 10.44
C GLY A 84 8.64 -0.65 9.44
N TYR A 85 8.92 0.60 9.83
CA TYR A 85 8.94 1.71 8.89
C TYR A 85 9.95 2.82 9.23
N ASN A 86 10.31 3.59 8.20
CA ASN A 86 10.93 4.90 8.32
C ASN A 86 10.19 5.87 7.39
N LEU A 87 9.94 7.08 7.85
CA LEU A 87 9.39 8.18 7.05
C LEU A 87 10.37 9.36 7.11
N PHE A 88 10.73 9.88 5.95
CA PHE A 88 11.61 11.05 5.79
C PHE A 88 10.85 12.19 5.13
N LEU A 89 10.90 13.37 5.73
CA LEU A 89 10.26 14.58 5.25
C LEU A 89 11.35 15.58 4.84
N THR A 90 11.36 15.95 3.56
CA THR A 90 12.26 16.98 3.00
C THR A 90 11.46 18.26 2.72
N ALA A 91 12.04 19.25 2.04
CA ALA A 91 11.30 20.47 1.70
C ALA A 91 10.10 20.22 0.75
N ASN A 92 10.16 19.20 -0.10
CA ASN A 92 9.15 18.99 -1.16
C ASN A 92 8.78 17.52 -1.40
N LYS A 93 9.32 16.59 -0.60
CA LYS A 93 9.05 15.16 -0.72
C LYS A 93 8.88 14.49 0.64
N ALA A 94 8.07 13.44 0.66
CA ALA A 94 7.96 12.50 1.75
C ALA A 94 8.30 11.08 1.25
N THR A 95 9.27 10.42 1.88
CA THR A 95 9.69 9.06 1.52
C THR A 95 9.36 8.11 2.66
N LEU A 96 8.41 7.19 2.42
CA LEU A 96 8.01 6.14 3.34
C LEU A 96 8.66 4.81 2.92
N SER A 97 9.48 4.25 3.79
CA SER A 97 10.11 2.93 3.63
C SER A 97 9.47 1.94 4.59
N LEU A 98 8.92 0.84 4.07
CA LEU A 98 8.31 -0.24 4.83
C LEU A 98 9.16 -1.51 4.74
N LYS A 99 9.42 -2.15 5.88
CA LYS A 99 10.07 -3.46 5.95
C LYS A 99 9.03 -4.54 5.64
N LYS A 100 9.24 -5.32 4.57
CA LYS A 100 8.35 -6.44 4.23
C LYS A 100 8.76 -7.66 5.03
N THR A 101 8.06 -7.94 6.12
CA THR A 101 8.20 -9.22 6.82
C THR A 101 7.43 -10.29 6.05
N LYS A 102 8.12 -11.15 5.28
CA LYS A 102 7.46 -12.37 4.77
C LYS A 102 7.21 -13.29 5.97
N LYS A 103 5.96 -13.76 6.13
CA LYS A 103 5.65 -14.85 7.06
C LYS A 103 6.52 -16.05 6.66
N ARG A 104 7.31 -16.56 7.60
CA ARG A 104 8.20 -17.71 7.48
C ARG A 104 7.40 -18.98 7.12
N LEU A 105 7.05 -19.13 5.86
CA LEU A 105 6.56 -20.37 5.29
C LEU A 105 7.72 -20.95 4.49
N LEU A 106 8.42 -21.88 5.13
CA LEU A 106 9.51 -22.71 4.63
C LEU A 106 10.85 -22.00 4.40
N ASN A 107 11.82 -22.36 5.24
CA ASN A 107 13.27 -22.16 5.18
C ASN A 107 13.82 -21.77 3.80
N LYS A 108 13.76 -20.48 3.47
CA LYS A 108 14.52 -19.87 2.38
C LYS A 108 14.74 -18.42 2.76
N GLU A 109 16.01 -18.02 2.68
CA GLU A 109 16.62 -16.76 3.13
C GLU A 109 15.67 -15.58 3.34
N GLU A 110 15.83 -14.93 4.50
CA GLU A 110 15.24 -13.64 4.88
C GLU A 110 15.65 -12.56 3.87
N ASN A 111 14.99 -12.55 2.72
CA ASN A 111 15.00 -11.42 1.82
C ASN A 111 14.13 -10.34 2.46
N ASN A 112 14.75 -9.52 3.32
CA ASN A 112 14.17 -8.30 3.88
C ASN A 112 13.95 -7.28 2.76
N ALA A 113 12.93 -7.52 1.93
CA ALA A 113 12.57 -6.59 0.87
C ALA A 113 12.08 -5.29 1.51
N ILE A 114 12.70 -4.17 1.13
CA ILE A 114 12.23 -2.84 1.48
C ILE A 114 11.32 -2.36 0.37
N MET A 115 10.11 -1.96 0.72
CA MET A 115 9.20 -1.26 -0.18
C MET A 115 9.25 0.22 0.15
N ALA A 116 9.60 1.06 -0.83
CA ALA A 116 9.64 2.51 -0.66
C ALA A 116 8.58 3.19 -1.52
N VAL A 117 7.90 4.17 -0.94
CA VAL A 117 6.97 5.08 -1.61
C VAL A 117 7.51 6.48 -1.44
N GLU A 118 7.80 7.15 -2.56
CA GLU A 118 8.14 8.56 -2.59
C GLU A 118 6.89 9.36 -3.01
N MET A 119 6.57 10.40 -2.25
CA MET A 119 5.45 11.29 -2.49
C MET A 119 6.00 12.71 -2.71
N ALA A 120 5.52 13.37 -3.77
CA ALA A 120 5.77 14.79 -3.97
C ALA A 120 4.74 15.62 -3.19
N ILE A 121 5.20 16.71 -2.59
CA ILE A 121 4.33 17.67 -1.91
C ILE A 121 4.02 18.80 -2.88
N LEU A 122 2.84 18.73 -3.48
CA LEU A 122 2.39 19.70 -4.47
C LEU A 122 2.26 21.09 -3.81
N GLY A 123 2.72 22.13 -4.51
CA GLY A 123 2.71 23.51 -3.98
C GLY A 123 3.88 23.85 -3.06
N ALA A 124 4.69 22.87 -2.64
CA ALA A 124 5.88 23.14 -1.83
C ALA A 124 6.91 23.97 -2.60
N LYS A 125 7.38 25.05 -1.98
CA LYS A 125 8.52 25.82 -2.49
C LYS A 125 9.81 24.97 -2.40
N PRO A 126 10.82 25.18 -3.28
CA PRO A 126 12.07 24.41 -3.24
C PRO A 126 12.77 24.37 -1.87
N ASN A 127 12.63 25.45 -1.09
CA ASN A 127 13.13 25.58 0.28
C ASN A 127 11.97 25.84 1.26
N ALA A 128 10.87 25.10 1.13
CA ALA A 128 9.73 25.23 2.03
C ALA A 128 10.18 25.14 3.49
N ASN A 129 9.66 26.04 4.32
CA ASN A 129 9.90 25.97 5.76
C ASN A 129 9.00 24.87 6.34
N VAL A 130 9.64 23.86 6.91
CA VAL A 130 8.98 22.71 7.54
C VAL A 130 9.18 22.85 9.03
N VAL A 131 8.11 22.86 9.81
CA VAL A 131 8.15 23.09 11.26
C VAL A 131 7.47 21.96 12.01
N GLY A 132 8.12 21.48 13.07
CA GLY A 132 7.53 20.58 14.05
C GLY A 132 6.52 21.34 14.91
N GLU A 133 5.36 20.75 15.12
CA GLU A 133 4.29 21.31 15.93
C GLU A 133 3.90 20.30 17.01
N GLU A 134 3.40 20.82 18.14
CA GLU A 134 2.97 20.01 19.28
C GLU A 134 4.11 19.09 19.75
N GLU A 135 5.10 19.68 20.44
CA GLU A 135 6.22 18.92 21.02
C GLU A 135 5.67 17.79 21.90
N ALA A 136 6.08 16.56 21.58
CA ALA A 136 5.75 15.37 22.34
C ALA A 136 6.61 15.32 23.61
N PRO A 137 6.12 14.71 24.71
CA PRO A 137 6.91 14.61 25.94
C PRO A 137 8.17 13.75 25.80
N GLY A 138 8.25 12.90 24.76
CA GLY A 138 9.41 12.06 24.49
C GLY A 138 10.54 12.82 23.80
N LYS A 139 11.78 12.47 24.13
CA LYS A 139 12.98 12.95 23.44
C LYS A 139 13.85 11.79 23.00
N SER A 140 14.57 11.99 21.90
CA SER A 140 15.46 10.99 21.33
C SER A 140 16.93 11.34 21.57
N SER A 141 17.78 10.32 21.70
CA SER A 141 19.23 10.48 21.83
C SER A 141 19.97 9.54 20.87
N TYR A 142 20.99 10.08 20.23
CA TYR A 142 21.76 9.48 19.15
C TYR A 142 23.24 9.46 19.50
N PHE A 143 23.75 8.26 19.72
CA PHE A 143 25.15 8.00 20.06
C PHE A 143 25.86 7.42 18.82
N ILE A 144 25.99 8.23 17.78
CA ILE A 144 26.55 7.81 16.48
C ILE A 144 28.07 7.97 16.50
N GLY A 145 28.80 6.89 16.26
CA GLY A 145 30.26 6.87 16.27
C GLY A 145 30.86 6.83 17.68
N ASN A 146 32.19 6.88 17.74
CA ASN A 146 32.98 6.73 18.96
C ASN A 146 33.39 8.06 19.62
N ASP A 147 32.97 9.20 19.06
CA ASP A 147 33.28 10.54 19.55
C ASP A 147 32.07 11.13 20.29
N PRO A 148 32.10 11.23 21.64
CA PRO A 148 30.99 11.72 22.43
C PRO A 148 30.58 13.16 22.13
N SER A 149 31.50 13.98 21.60
CA SER A 149 31.18 15.36 21.20
C SER A 149 30.23 15.43 20.00
N LYS A 150 30.12 14.33 19.24
CA LYS A 150 29.22 14.20 18.08
C LYS A 150 27.87 13.60 18.44
N TRP A 151 27.71 13.10 19.66
CA TRP A 151 26.44 12.56 20.13
C TRP A 151 25.38 13.66 20.20
N LYS A 152 24.14 13.32 19.85
CA LYS A 152 22.99 14.21 19.96
C LYS A 152 22.12 13.72 21.10
N THR A 153 21.92 14.52 22.12
CA THR A 153 21.03 14.18 23.23
C THR A 153 19.85 15.13 23.24
N SER A 154 18.72 14.67 23.80
CA SER A 154 17.54 15.52 24.02
C SER A 154 16.97 16.14 22.73
N VAL A 155 17.05 15.42 21.61
CA VAL A 155 16.38 15.81 20.36
C VAL A 155 14.87 15.80 20.61
N ALA A 156 14.21 16.92 20.31
CA ALA A 156 12.78 17.06 20.51
C ALA A 156 12.00 16.20 19.51
N ASN A 157 10.88 15.64 20.00
CA ASN A 157 9.92 14.94 19.18
C ASN A 157 8.65 15.78 19.06
N TYR A 158 7.90 15.62 17.98
CA TYR A 158 6.71 16.38 17.64
C TYR A 158 5.61 15.42 17.19
N THR A 159 4.35 15.73 17.50
CA THR A 159 3.21 14.91 17.03
C THR A 159 2.75 15.34 15.64
N LYS A 160 3.14 16.53 15.17
CA LYS A 160 2.78 17.09 13.87
C LYS A 160 3.97 17.78 13.20
N VAL A 161 3.90 17.84 11.87
CA VAL A 161 4.82 18.64 11.05
C VAL A 161 3.98 19.45 10.08
N ARG A 162 4.23 20.76 10.01
CA ARG A 162 3.57 21.69 9.08
C ARG A 162 4.55 22.17 8.03
N TYR A 163 4.12 22.14 6.77
CA TYR A 163 4.77 22.85 5.70
C TYR A 163 4.14 24.23 5.57
N GLN A 164 4.96 25.28 5.67
CA GLN A 164 4.47 26.64 5.58
C GLN A 164 4.38 27.12 4.13
N GLY A 165 3.26 27.76 3.78
CA GLY A 165 3.07 28.39 2.48
C GLY A 165 2.84 27.41 1.32
N ILE A 166 2.26 26.25 1.64
CA ILE A 166 1.62 25.33 0.69
C ILE A 166 0.12 25.61 0.69
#